data_AF-A0A6N8GAG3-F1
#
_entry.id   AF-A0A6N8GAG3-F1
#
_cell.length_a   1.000
_cell.length_b   1.000
_cell.length_c   1.000
_cell.angle_alpha   90.00
_cell.angle_beta   90.00
_cell.angle_gamma   90.00
#
_symmetry.space_group_name_H-M   'P 1'
#
loop_
_entity.id
_entity.type
_entity.pdbx_description
1 polymer ?
#
loop_
_entity_poly.entity_id
_entity_poly.type
_entity_poly.pdbx_seq_one_letter_code
_entity_poly.pdbx_strand_id
1 'polypeptide(L)'
;MKETTYETFSRGKMYFDLGDYIEAARILRPIAEDEPGSRSILELLGRSYFHSAQLAKAEETFRRIIELDPCDSWAHIALARSLERQSRDDEAAPYRRMHAAMSGGSLD
;
A
#
# COMPACT_ATOMS: atom_id res chain seq x y z
N MET A 1 -2.61 1.18 30.19
CA MET A 1 -1.44 0.83 29.35
C MET A 1 -1.73 1.35 27.96
N LYS A 2 -0.81 2.06 27.30
CA LYS A 2 -0.97 2.41 25.88
C LYS A 2 -0.83 1.11 25.09
N GLU A 3 -1.74 0.88 24.16
CA GLU A 3 -1.61 -0.22 23.21
C GLU A 3 -0.31 -0.02 22.40
N THR A 4 0.45 -1.08 22.22
CA THR A 4 1.72 -1.03 21.49
C THR A 4 1.48 -1.01 19.98
N THR A 5 2.40 -0.43 19.19
CA THR A 5 2.33 -0.48 17.72
C THR A 5 2.10 -1.90 17.21
N TYR A 6 2.75 -2.88 17.83
CA TYR A 6 2.61 -4.30 17.49
C TYR A 6 1.20 -4.85 17.69
N GLU A 7 0.56 -4.54 18.83
CA GLU A 7 -0.82 -4.97 19.12
C GLU A 7 -1.81 -4.31 18.17
N THR A 8 -1.64 -3.00 17.92
CA THR A 8 -2.48 -2.26 16.97
C THR A 8 -2.31 -2.79 15.54
N PHE A 9 -1.08 -3.07 15.11
CA PHE A 9 -0.79 -3.67 13.79
C PHE A 9 -1.43 -5.06 13.66
N SER A 10 -1.29 -5.91 14.68
CA SER A 10 -1.87 -7.26 14.71
C SER A 10 -3.40 -7.20 14.59
N ARG A 11 -4.04 -6.26 15.28
CA ARG A 11 -5.48 -6.04 15.17
C ARG A 11 -5.88 -5.53 13.78
N GLY A 12 -5.16 -4.56 13.23
CA GLY A 12 -5.39 -4.07 11.86
C GLY A 12 -5.30 -5.20 10.83
N LYS A 13 -4.30 -6.08 10.98
CA LYS A 13 -4.15 -7.29 10.15
C LYS A 13 -5.32 -8.25 10.30
N MET A 14 -5.82 -8.46 11.51
CA MET A 14 -7.00 -9.31 11.74
C MET A 14 -8.23 -8.80 10.98
N TYR A 15 -8.52 -7.50 11.04
CA TYR A 15 -9.64 -6.92 10.27
C TYR A 15 -9.41 -7.01 8.76
N PHE A 16 -8.17 -6.84 8.29
CA PHE A 16 -7.81 -7.02 6.89
C PHE A 16 -8.10 -8.46 6.43
N ASP A 17 -7.69 -9.46 7.22
CA ASP A 17 -7.89 -10.88 6.92
C ASP A 17 -9.38 -11.27 6.95
N LEU A 18 -10.21 -10.57 7.73
CA LEU A 18 -11.67 -10.70 7.74
C LEU A 18 -12.37 -10.00 6.56
N GLY A 19 -11.62 -9.24 5.75
CA GLY A 19 -12.17 -8.45 4.63
C GLY A 19 -12.79 -7.12 5.05
N ASP A 20 -12.73 -6.75 6.33
CA ASP A 20 -13.16 -5.43 6.80
C ASP A 20 -12.02 -4.42 6.62
N TYR A 21 -11.83 -4.06 5.35
CA TYR A 21 -10.74 -3.19 4.94
C TYR A 21 -10.89 -1.74 5.42
N ILE A 22 -12.13 -1.30 5.70
CA ILE A 22 -12.39 0.04 6.24
C ILE A 22 -11.88 0.11 7.67
N GLU A 23 -12.22 -0.89 8.48
CA GLU A 23 -11.80 -0.94 9.89
C GLU A 23 -10.30 -1.21 10.01
N ALA A 24 -9.74 -2.07 9.15
CA ALA A 24 -8.30 -2.27 9.06
C ALA A 24 -7.57 -0.93 8.82
N ALA A 25 -8.00 -0.15 7.82
CA ALA A 25 -7.40 1.17 7.55
C ALA A 25 -7.58 2.16 8.72
N ARG A 26 -8.72 2.12 9.42
CA ARG A 26 -8.97 2.97 10.60
C ARG A 26 -7.99 2.68 11.73
N ILE A 27 -7.67 1.40 11.95
CA ILE A 27 -6.76 0.94 13.01
C ILE A 27 -5.29 1.18 12.64
N LEU A 28 -4.92 1.00 11.37
CA LEU A 28 -3.54 1.12 10.91
C LEU A 28 -3.08 2.56 10.70
N ARG A 29 -3.99 3.50 10.40
CA ARG A 29 -3.65 4.91 10.17
C ARG A 29 -2.84 5.57 11.31
N PRO A 30 -3.24 5.52 12.59
CA PRO A 30 -2.49 6.21 13.65
C PRO A 30 -1.06 5.68 13.79
N ILE A 31 -0.84 4.37 13.68
CA ILE A 31 0.52 3.81 13.75
C ILE A 31 1.35 4.12 12.50
N ALA A 32 0.72 4.39 11.36
CA ALA A 32 1.41 4.87 10.17
C ALA A 32 1.82 6.35 10.29
N GLU A 33 1.04 7.15 11.02
CA GLU A 33 1.38 8.54 11.37
C GLU A 33 2.53 8.60 12.38
N ASP A 34 2.54 7.69 13.37
CA ASP A 34 3.61 7.58 14.36
C ASP A 34 4.92 6.99 13.77
N GLU A 35 4.80 6.05 12.83
CA GLU A 35 5.94 5.38 12.17
C GLU A 35 5.87 5.51 10.62
N PRO A 36 6.06 6.72 10.06
CA PRO A 36 5.85 7.01 8.63
C PRO A 36 6.87 6.36 7.69
N GLY A 37 7.87 5.66 8.22
CA GLY A 37 8.86 4.88 7.49
C GLY A 37 8.63 3.38 7.52
N SER A 38 7.62 2.89 8.25
CA SER A 38 7.38 1.46 8.41
C SER A 38 6.69 0.87 7.18
N ARG A 39 7.48 0.23 6.31
CA ARG A 39 6.98 -0.37 5.06
C ARG A 39 5.82 -1.33 5.31
N SER A 40 5.91 -2.22 6.29
CA SER A 40 4.87 -3.21 6.57
C SER A 40 3.55 -2.57 7.00
N ILE A 41 3.59 -1.47 7.76
CA ILE A 41 2.41 -0.70 8.15
C ILE A 41 1.79 -0.02 6.92
N LEU A 42 2.61 0.68 6.15
CA LEU A 42 2.19 1.37 4.92
C LEU A 42 1.61 0.39 3.89
N GLU A 43 2.22 -0.78 3.72
CA GLU A 43 1.74 -1.82 2.81
C GLU A 43 0.31 -2.24 3.19
N LEU A 44 0.10 -2.63 4.45
CA LEU A 44 -1.19 -3.13 4.90
C LEU A 44 -2.26 -2.02 4.88
N LEU A 45 -1.88 -0.78 5.22
CA LEU A 45 -2.74 0.39 5.13
C LEU A 45 -3.14 0.68 3.68
N GLY A 46 -2.18 0.71 2.76
CA GLY A 46 -2.40 0.96 1.33
C GLY A 46 -3.28 -0.12 0.70
N ARG A 47 -3.04 -1.39 1.04
CA ARG A 47 -3.90 -2.51 0.62
C ARG A 47 -5.31 -2.39 1.18
N SER A 48 -5.46 -2.01 2.45
CA SER A 48 -6.76 -1.75 3.07
C SER A 48 -7.52 -0.64 2.33
N TYR A 49 -6.85 0.46 1.97
CA TYR A 49 -7.45 1.52 1.16
C TYR A 49 -7.83 1.05 -0.25
N PHE A 50 -6.96 0.29 -0.90
CA PHE A 50 -7.25 -0.26 -2.23
C PHE A 50 -8.49 -1.14 -2.21
N HIS A 51 -8.56 -2.12 -1.30
CA HIS A 51 -9.69 -3.05 -1.25
C HIS A 51 -11.01 -2.38 -0.83
N SER A 52 -10.96 -1.32 0.00
CA SER A 52 -12.12 -0.50 0.35
C SER A 52 -12.46 0.61 -0.66
N ALA A 53 -11.86 0.60 -1.86
CA ALA A 53 -12.07 1.58 -2.93
C ALA A 53 -11.73 3.04 -2.56
N GLN A 54 -10.93 3.27 -1.51
CA GLN A 54 -10.36 4.57 -1.15
C GLN A 54 -9.10 4.84 -1.97
N LEU A 55 -9.25 4.87 -3.30
CA LEU A 55 -8.13 4.77 -4.25
C LEU A 55 -7.11 5.92 -4.14
N ALA A 56 -7.57 7.14 -3.89
CA ALA A 56 -6.66 8.29 -3.69
C ALA A 56 -5.73 8.10 -2.49
N LYS A 57 -6.24 7.55 -1.38
CA LYS A 57 -5.43 7.25 -0.18
C LYS A 57 -4.49 6.08 -0.42
N ALA A 58 -4.93 5.07 -1.17
CA ALA A 58 -4.09 3.95 -1.57
C ALA A 58 -2.90 4.44 -2.42
N GLU A 59 -3.16 5.29 -3.41
CA GLU A 59 -2.16 5.94 -4.26
C GLU A 59 -1.14 6.72 -3.43
N GLU A 60 -1.58 7.59 -2.52
CA GLU A 60 -0.69 8.34 -1.63
C GLU A 60 0.18 7.41 -0.78
N THR A 61 -0.42 6.35 -0.21
CA THR A 61 0.30 5.38 0.62
C THR A 61 1.34 4.61 -0.18
N PHE A 62 1.03 4.17 -1.40
CA PHE A 62 1.98 3.44 -2.24
C PHE A 62 3.09 4.35 -2.78
N ARG A 63 2.80 5.62 -3.10
CA ARG A 63 3.85 6.61 -3.40
C ARG A 63 4.82 6.76 -2.23
N ARG A 64 4.31 6.78 -1.00
CA ARG A 64 5.17 6.84 0.19
C ARG A 64 6.12 5.64 0.29
N ILE A 65 5.67 4.43 -0.04
CA ILE A 65 6.56 3.26 -0.07
C ILE A 65 7.65 3.43 -1.14
N ILE A 66 7.31 3.94 -2.33
CA ILE A 66 8.29 4.22 -3.40
C ILE A 66 9.26 5.34 -2.99
N GLU A 67 8.82 6.34 -2.24
CA GLU A 67 9.73 7.38 -1.70
C GLU A 67 10.74 6.80 -0.70
N LEU A 68 10.32 5.82 0.11
CA LEU A 68 11.20 5.15 1.08
C LEU A 68 12.16 4.17 0.40
N ASP A 69 11.66 3.42 -0.58
CA ASP A 69 12.44 2.50 -1.40
C ASP A 69 12.00 2.59 -2.87
N PRO A 70 12.73 3.37 -3.69
CA PRO A 70 12.45 3.49 -5.13
C PRO A 70 12.55 2.17 -5.89
N CYS A 71 13.23 1.16 -5.32
CA CYS A 71 13.42 -0.17 -5.88
C CYS A 71 12.37 -1.19 -5.41
N ASP A 72 11.37 -0.80 -4.60
CA ASP A 72 10.27 -1.70 -4.20
C ASP A 72 9.34 -1.96 -5.40
N SER A 73 9.69 -2.97 -6.19
CA SER A 73 8.93 -3.42 -7.35
C SER A 73 7.46 -3.71 -7.03
N TRP A 74 7.15 -4.18 -5.81
CA TRP A 74 5.78 -4.44 -5.40
C TRP A 74 4.98 -3.14 -5.23
N ALA A 75 5.59 -2.10 -4.67
CA ALA A 75 4.94 -0.80 -4.52
C ALA A 75 4.62 -0.14 -5.87
N HIS A 76 5.50 -0.32 -6.87
CA HIS A 76 5.26 0.14 -8.24
C HIS A 76 4.01 -0.52 -8.87
N ILE A 77 3.86 -1.84 -8.75
CA ILE A 77 2.66 -2.51 -9.30
C ILE A 77 1.39 -2.20 -8.50
N ALA A 78 1.50 -2.00 -7.18
CA ALA A 78 0.38 -1.60 -6.34
C ALA A 78 -0.13 -0.18 -6.69
N LEU A 79 0.79 0.76 -6.93
CA LEU A 79 0.45 2.10 -7.40
C LEU A 79 -0.15 2.09 -8.80
N ALA A 80 0.43 1.34 -9.74
CA ALA A 80 -0.11 1.19 -11.09
C ALA A 80 -1.57 0.71 -11.06
N ARG A 81 -1.86 -0.37 -10.30
CA ARG A 81 -3.22 -0.91 -10.14
C ARG A 81 -4.19 0.09 -9.50
N SER A 82 -3.70 0.91 -8.57
CA SER A 82 -4.50 1.94 -7.93
C SER A 82 -4.88 3.07 -8.90
N LEU A 83 -3.97 3.43 -9.81
CA LEU A 83 -4.19 4.42 -10.86
C LEU A 83 -5.12 3.88 -11.97
N GLU A 84 -4.92 2.64 -12.41
CA GLU A 84 -5.81 1.95 -13.38
C GLU A 84 -7.26 1.90 -12.87
N ARG A 85 -7.45 1.59 -11.59
CA ARG A 85 -8.79 1.53 -10.98
C ARG A 85 -9.45 2.90 -10.82
N GLN A 86 -8.68 3.98 -11.00
CA GLN A 86 -9.15 5.36 -11.13
C GLN A 86 -9.28 5.80 -12.61
N SER A 87 -9.12 4.89 -13.58
CA SER A 87 -9.10 5.17 -15.02
C SER A 87 -7.96 6.09 -15.46
N ARG A 88 -6.83 6.08 -14.75
CA ARG A 88 -5.62 6.89 -15.02
C ARG A 88 -4.50 6.04 -15.61
N ASP A 89 -4.79 5.37 -16.73
CA ASP A 89 -3.89 4.38 -17.34
C ASP A 89 -2.56 4.97 -17.82
N ASP A 90 -2.57 6.23 -18.29
CA ASP A 90 -1.37 6.95 -18.73
C ASP A 90 -0.38 7.16 -17.59
N GLU A 91 -0.90 7.48 -16.40
CA GLU A 91 -0.08 7.67 -15.20
C GLU A 91 0.37 6.33 -14.59
N ALA A 92 -0.40 5.26 -14.77
CA ALA A 92 -0.04 3.92 -14.31
C ALA A 92 1.10 3.28 -15.13
N ALA A 93 1.16 3.59 -16.43
CA ALA A 93 2.11 3.01 -17.38
C ALA A 93 3.60 3.06 -16.95
N PRO A 94 4.17 4.19 -16.48
CA PRO A 94 5.56 4.22 -16.00
C PRO A 94 5.80 3.28 -14.83
N TYR A 95 4.89 3.18 -13.86
CA TYR A 95 5.05 2.31 -12.70
C TYR A 95 4.97 0.81 -13.07
N ARG A 96 4.12 0.43 -14.04
CA ARG A 96 4.14 -0.95 -14.59
C ARG A 96 5.48 -1.29 -15.23
N ARG A 97 6.07 -0.37 -16.01
CA ARG A 97 7.39 -0.57 -16.63
C ARG A 97 8.48 -0.71 -15.59
N MET A 98 8.45 0.11 -14.54
CA MET A 98 9.37 0.00 -13.40
C MET A 98 9.25 -1.35 -12.72
N HIS A 99 8.03 -1.79 -12.38
CA HIS A 99 7.79 -3.13 -11.84
C HIS A 99 8.40 -4.21 -12.72
N ALA A 100 8.07 -4.24 -14.02
CA ALA A 100 8.56 -5.24 -14.96
C ALA A 100 10.09 -5.26 -15.10
N ALA A 101 10.73 -4.09 -15.11
CA ALA A 101 12.18 -3.99 -15.16
C ALA A 101 12.85 -4.57 -13.89
N MET A 102 12.23 -4.38 -12.73
CA MET A 102 12.76 -4.83 -11.43
C MET A 102 12.41 -6.27 -11.07
N SER A 103 11.23 -6.75 -11.45
CA SER A 103 10.77 -8.13 -11.17
C SER A 103 11.38 -9.18 -12.08
N GLY A 104 12.30 -8.77 -12.96
CA GLY A 104 12.88 -9.58 -14.01
C GLY A 104 12.15 -9.34 -15.32
N GLY A 105 12.83 -8.65 -16.24
CA GLY A 105 12.61 -8.89 -17.65
C GLY A 105 13.04 -10.32 -17.97
N SER A 106 12.23 -11.32 -17.64
CA SER A 106 12.17 -12.55 -18.42
C SER A 106 11.30 -12.23 -19.63
N LEU A 107 11.94 -11.63 -20.63
CA LEU A 107 11.52 -11.72 -22.01
C LEU A 107 11.75 -13.17 -22.44
N ASP A 108 10.81 -14.04 -22.07
CA ASP A 108 10.64 -15.36 -22.67
C ASP A 108 9.17 -15.56 -23.02
#